data_AF-A0A645HWQ9-F1
#
_entry.id   AF-A0A645HWQ9-F1
#
_cell.length_a   1.000
_cell.length_b   1.000
_cell.length_c   1.000
_cell.angle_alpha   90.00
_cell.angle_beta   90.00
_cell.angle_gamma   90.00
#
_symmetry.space_group_name_H-M   'P 1'
#
loop_
_entity.id
_entity.type
_entity.pdbx_description
1 polymer ?
#
loop_
_entity_poly.entity_id
_entity_poly.type
_entity_poly.pdbx_seq_one_letter_code
_entity_poly.pdbx_strand_id
1 'polypeptide(L)'
;MLLARALDGLDQAARRRLESLIGTPLTDDQVAEARALISSSGAVDQVESLIDADYAAAAAALSECELTEPGYLALTELARQCVERTF
;
A
#
# COMPACT_ATOMS: atom_id res chain seq x y z
N MET A 1 -5.86 1.00 4.77
CA MET A 1 -5.84 -0.39 5.27
C MET A 1 -6.03 -1.34 4.10
N LEU A 2 -5.11 -2.30 3.90
CA LEU A 2 -5.10 -3.20 2.73
C LEU A 2 -6.38 -4.05 2.62
N LEU A 3 -6.79 -4.68 3.72
CA LEU A 3 -7.97 -5.54 3.75
C LEU A 3 -9.25 -4.79 3.36
N ALA A 4 -9.45 -3.57 3.86
CA ALA A 4 -10.62 -2.76 3.51
C ALA A 4 -10.66 -2.47 1.99
N ARG A 5 -9.52 -2.07 1.40
CA ARG A 5 -9.41 -1.86 -0.06
C ARG A 5 -9.66 -3.15 -0.85
N ALA A 6 -9.22 -4.29 -0.33
CA ALA A 6 -9.49 -5.58 -0.96
C ALA A 6 -10.98 -5.91 -0.96
N LEU A 7 -11.67 -5.72 0.17
CA LEU A 7 -13.12 -5.97 0.26
C LEU A 7 -13.95 -5.02 -0.61
N ASP A 8 -13.47 -3.81 -0.87
CA ASP A 8 -14.11 -2.84 -1.76
C ASP A 8 -13.88 -3.13 -3.25
N GLY A 9 -12.73 -3.73 -3.59
CA GLY A 9 -12.36 -4.08 -4.98
C GLY A 9 -12.88 -5.44 -5.45
N LEU A 10 -13.44 -6.27 -4.56
CA LEU A 10 -13.96 -7.60 -4.88
C LEU A 10 -15.46 -7.57 -5.18
N ASP A 11 -15.92 -8.51 -6.00
CA ASP A 11 -17.35 -8.78 -6.15
C ASP A 11 -17.97 -9.37 -4.87
N GLN A 12 -19.30 -9.45 -4.83
CA GLN A 12 -20.02 -9.88 -3.63
C GLN A 12 -19.71 -11.34 -3.21
N ALA A 13 -19.36 -12.23 -4.15
CA ALA A 13 -19.07 -13.62 -3.85
C ALA A 13 -17.64 -13.77 -3.32
N ALA A 14 -16.68 -13.17 -4.00
CA ALA A 14 -15.28 -13.13 -3.62
C ALA A 14 -15.08 -12.39 -2.28
N ARG A 15 -15.81 -11.30 -2.05
CA ARG A 15 -15.82 -10.57 -0.77
C ARG A 15 -16.26 -11.46 0.39
N ARG A 16 -17.41 -12.13 0.24
CA ARG A 16 -17.93 -13.06 1.27
C ARG A 16 -16.96 -14.21 1.51
N ARG A 17 -16.30 -14.69 0.46
CA ARG A 17 -15.27 -15.73 0.58
C ARG A 17 -14.09 -15.23 1.40
N LEU A 18 -13.55 -14.05 1.08
CA LEU A 18 -12.45 -13.45 1.84
C LEU A 18 -12.84 -13.21 3.30
N GLU A 19 -14.03 -12.68 3.57
CA GLU A 19 -14.55 -12.47 4.93
C GLU A 19 -14.61 -13.77 5.73
N SER A 20 -15.00 -14.90 5.11
CA SER A 20 -15.05 -16.22 5.77
C SER A 20 -13.68 -16.75 6.19
N LEU A 21 -12.59 -16.27 5.57
CA LEU A 21 -11.22 -16.67 5.86
C LEU A 21 -10.58 -15.86 7.00
N ILE A 22 -11.25 -14.80 7.49
CA ILE A 22 -10.68 -13.90 8.49
C ILE A 22 -10.97 -14.40 9.90
N GLY A 23 -9.96 -14.35 10.76
CA GLY A 23 -10.13 -14.65 12.20
C GLY A 23 -10.28 -16.14 12.51
N THR A 24 -10.01 -17.01 11.53
CA THR A 24 -10.00 -18.47 11.71
C THR A 24 -8.60 -19.02 11.43
N PRO A 25 -8.21 -20.16 12.03
CA PRO A 25 -7.00 -20.87 11.62
C PRO A 25 -7.12 -21.29 10.15
N LEU A 26 -6.14 -20.93 9.34
CA LEU A 26 -6.12 -21.22 7.91
C LEU A 26 -5.12 -22.32 7.59
N THR A 27 -5.48 -23.18 6.63
CA THR A 27 -4.52 -24.05 5.94
C THR A 27 -3.69 -23.25 4.94
N ASP A 28 -2.57 -23.79 4.49
CA ASP A 28 -1.73 -23.15 3.48
C ASP A 28 -2.49 -22.85 2.19
N ASP A 29 -3.37 -23.76 1.76
CA ASP A 29 -4.24 -23.56 0.59
C ASP A 29 -5.21 -22.39 0.78
N GLN A 30 -5.76 -22.24 1.98
CA GLN A 30 -6.66 -21.12 2.30
C GLN A 30 -5.90 -19.79 2.39
N VAL A 31 -4.65 -19.80 2.87
CA VAL A 31 -3.77 -18.63 2.83
C VAL A 31 -3.46 -18.25 1.38
N ALA A 32 -3.15 -19.23 0.53
CA ALA A 32 -2.90 -19.00 -0.89
C ALA A 32 -4.14 -18.41 -1.59
N GLU A 33 -5.33 -18.93 -1.27
CA GLU A 33 -6.61 -18.39 -1.76
C GLU A 33 -6.84 -16.95 -1.30
N ALA A 34 -6.68 -16.67 0.00
CA ALA A 34 -6.84 -15.32 0.54
C ALA A 34 -5.87 -14.33 -0.13
N ARG A 35 -4.61 -14.74 -0.34
CA ARG A 35 -3.61 -13.93 -1.05
C ARG A 35 -4.05 -13.67 -2.49
N ALA A 36 -4.52 -14.68 -3.21
CA ALA A 36 -4.99 -14.52 -4.58
C ALA A 36 -6.17 -13.54 -4.68
N LEU A 37 -7.13 -13.62 -3.74
CA LEU A 37 -8.26 -12.69 -3.65
C LEU A 37 -7.80 -11.25 -3.35
N ILE A 38 -6.86 -11.07 -2.42
CA ILE A 38 -6.32 -9.74 -2.11
C ILE A 38 -5.55 -9.17 -3.31
N SER A 39 -4.74 -9.98 -3.99
CA SER A 39 -4.01 -9.53 -5.19
C SER A 39 -4.96 -9.17 -6.34
N SER A 40 -5.98 -9.99 -6.62
CA SER A 40 -6.90 -9.75 -7.73
C SER A 40 -7.87 -8.58 -7.50
N SER A 41 -8.08 -8.18 -6.25
CA SER A 41 -8.90 -7.02 -5.89
C SER A 41 -8.32 -5.65 -6.31
N GLY A 42 -7.05 -5.62 -6.74
CA GLY A 42 -6.33 -4.37 -7.01
C GLY A 42 -5.96 -3.57 -5.75
N ALA A 43 -6.15 -4.14 -4.55
CA ALA A 43 -5.83 -3.46 -3.29
C ALA A 43 -4.34 -3.14 -3.15
N VAL A 44 -3.47 -3.99 -3.69
CA VAL A 44 -2.02 -3.76 -3.72
C VAL A 44 -1.73 -2.53 -4.57
N ASP A 45 -2.18 -2.51 -5.83
CA ASP A 45 -1.97 -1.38 -6.75
C ASP A 45 -2.51 -0.06 -6.20
N GLN A 46 -3.65 -0.09 -5.49
CA GLN A 46 -4.19 1.08 -4.83
C GLN A 46 -3.31 1.58 -3.68
N VAL A 47 -2.70 0.69 -2.90
CA VAL A 47 -1.76 1.06 -1.84
C VAL A 47 -0.49 1.64 -2.46
N GLU A 48 0.01 1.05 -3.53
CA GLU A 48 1.17 1.58 -4.26
C GLU A 48 0.90 2.98 -4.81
N SER A 49 -0.26 3.17 -5.43
CA SER A 49 -0.67 4.49 -5.93
C SER A 49 -0.77 5.54 -4.82
N LEU A 50 -1.16 5.15 -3.60
CA LEU A 50 -1.17 6.05 -2.44
C LEU A 50 0.24 6.41 -2.00
N ILE A 51 1.16 5.43 -1.95
CA ILE A 51 2.57 5.66 -1.62
C ILE A 51 3.18 6.67 -2.60
N ASP A 52 2.95 6.48 -3.90
CA ASP A 52 3.45 7.37 -4.95
C ASP A 52 2.86 8.79 -4.81
N ALA A 53 1.56 8.90 -4.56
CA ALA A 53 0.88 10.17 -4.38
C ALA A 53 1.37 10.94 -3.14
N ASP A 54 1.51 10.24 -2.01
CA ASP A 54 1.99 10.83 -0.75
C ASP A 54 3.46 11.27 -0.87
N TYR A 55 4.29 10.47 -1.55
CA TYR A 55 5.67 10.85 -1.85
C TYR A 55 5.74 12.11 -2.73
N ALA A 56 4.95 12.17 -3.80
CA ALA A 56 4.89 13.34 -4.67
C ALA A 56 4.44 14.60 -3.92
N ALA A 57 3.43 14.47 -3.05
CA ALA A 57 2.96 15.56 -2.19
C ALA A 57 4.05 16.03 -1.20
N ALA A 58 4.77 15.09 -0.57
CA ALA A 58 5.87 15.41 0.34
C ALA A 58 7.01 16.13 -0.39
N ALA A 59 7.40 15.66 -1.58
CA ALA A 59 8.43 16.29 -2.40
C ALA A 59 8.05 17.71 -2.83
N ALA A 60 6.79 17.92 -3.23
CA ALA A 60 6.27 19.25 -3.55
C ALA A 60 6.34 20.19 -2.33
N ALA A 61 5.88 19.73 -1.16
CA ALA A 61 5.93 20.53 0.07
C ALA A 61 7.36 20.89 0.48
N LEU A 62 8.34 19.98 0.31
CA LEU A 62 9.75 20.26 0.56
C LEU A 62 10.30 21.34 -0.37
N SER A 63 9.86 21.39 -1.63
CA SER A 63 10.31 22.40 -2.60
C SER A 63 9.81 23.81 -2.29
N GLU A 64 8.72 23.94 -1.53
CA GLU A 64 8.13 25.22 -1.13
C GLU A 64 8.68 25.74 0.21
N CYS A 65 9.44 24.92 0.95
CA CYS A 65 10.00 25.31 2.24
C CYS A 65 11.32 26.08 2.07
N GLU A 66 11.50 27.14 2.86
CA GLU A 66 12.78 27.85 2.99
C GLU A 66 13.77 27.01 3.83
N LEU A 67 14.34 25.99 3.18
CA LEU A 67 15.36 25.13 3.76
C LEU A 67 16.76 25.55 3.29
N THR A 68 17.75 25.26 4.12
CA THR A 68 19.14 25.26 3.64
C THR A 68 19.31 24.12 2.63
N GLU A 69 20.19 24.30 1.65
CA GLU A 69 20.47 23.28 0.63
C GLU A 69 20.80 21.89 1.25
N PRO A 70 21.66 21.78 2.29
CA PRO A 70 21.89 20.49 2.95
C PRO A 70 20.64 19.89 3.59
N GLY A 71 19.76 20.73 4.16
CA GLY A 71 18.51 20.28 4.79
C GLY A 71 17.50 19.75 3.75
N TYR A 72 17.37 20.46 2.63
CA TYR A 72 16.54 20.03 1.51
C TYR A 72 17.01 18.67 0.94
N LEU A 73 18.32 18.52 0.72
CA LEU A 73 18.90 17.26 0.22
C LEU A 73 18.68 16.10 1.18
N ALA A 74 18.92 16.31 2.48
CA ALA A 74 18.76 15.26 3.49
C ALA A 74 17.30 14.79 3.62
N LEU A 75 16.34 15.71 3.61
CA LEU A 75 14.91 15.36 3.72
C LEU A 75 14.37 14.72 2.44
N THR A 76 14.84 15.15 1.27
CA THR A 76 14.48 14.53 -0.01
C THR A 76 14.98 13.08 -0.06
N GLU A 77 16.22 12.84 0.36
CA GLU A 77 16.78 11.49 0.42
C GLU A 77 16.06 10.61 1.44
N LEU A 78 15.70 11.16 2.61
CA LEU A 78 14.88 10.45 3.59
C LEU A 78 13.53 10.05 3.01
N ALA A 79 12.83 10.97 2.35
CA ALA A 79 11.54 10.68 1.72
C ALA A 79 11.64 9.57 0.67
N ARG A 80 12.72 9.59 -0.14
CA ARG A 80 13.02 8.54 -1.13
C ARG A 80 13.23 7.18 -0.47
N GLN A 81 14.02 7.12 0.60
CA GLN A 81 14.29 5.88 1.34
C GLN A 81 13.04 5.31 2.03
N CYS A 82 12.06 6.13 2.40
CA CYS A 82 10.81 5.65 2.98
C CYS A 82 9.92 4.87 2.00
N VAL A 83 10.09 5.09 0.69
CA VAL A 83 9.25 4.46 -0.35
C VAL A 83 10.02 3.49 -1.26
N GLU A 84 11.35 3.52 -1.21
CA GLU A 84 12.21 2.59 -1.95
C GLU A 84 12.08 1.16 -1.39
N ARG A 85 11.93 0.18 -2.30
CA ARG A 85 11.92 -1.24 -1.96
C ARG A 85 13.20 -1.90 -2.46
N THR A 86 14.01 -2.40 -1.53
CA THR A 86 15.09 -3.35 -1.83
C THR A 86 14.48 -4.74 -1.97
N PHE A 87 14.65 -5.36 -3.15
CA PHE A 87 14.29 -6.75 -3.41
C PHE A 87 15.47 -7.69 -3.21
#